data_AF-A0A7G8W3V1-F1
#
_entry.id   AF-A0A7G8W3V1-F1
#
_cell.length_a   1.000
_cell.length_b   1.000
_cell.length_c   1.000
_cell.angle_alpha   90.00
_cell.angle_beta   90.00
_cell.angle_gamma   90.00
#
_symmetry.space_group_name_H-M   'P 1'
#
loop_
_entity.id
_entity.type
_entity.pdbx_description
1 polymer ?
#
loop_
_entity_poly.entity_id
_entity_poly.type
_entity_poly.pdbx_seq_one_letter_code
_entity_poly.pdbx_strand_id
1 'polypeptide(L)'
;MKRSLLRLDEGLSRLIVFSGAHALLGRDGVCDVVVSDTSVSRQHACIEMPDDAPAAIRDLHSLNGVFVNERLVDERQALQHLDVLKIGKTRFRFFEVESYRDSDLMISSS
;
A
#
# COMPACT_ATOMS: atom_id res chain seq x y z
N MET A 1 -4.77 0.73 13.79
CA MET A 1 -4.30 -0.48 13.07
C MET A 1 -2.92 -0.17 12.49
N LYS A 2 -2.04 -1.17 12.32
CA LYS A 2 -0.77 -0.97 11.59
C LYS A 2 -0.99 -1.31 10.11
N ARG A 3 -0.57 -0.40 9.22
CA ARG A 3 -0.73 -0.54 7.77
C ARG A 3 0.64 -0.50 7.10
N SER A 4 0.85 -1.37 6.12
CA SER A 4 2.12 -1.47 5.42
C SER A 4 1.98 -2.04 4.01
N LEU A 5 2.99 -1.77 3.18
CA LEU A 5 3.20 -2.43 1.90
C LEU A 5 4.46 -3.29 1.93
N LEU A 6 4.35 -4.51 1.40
CA LEU A 6 5.50 -5.35 1.08
C LEU A 6 5.71 -5.32 -0.44
N ARG A 7 6.87 -4.86 -0.89
CA ARG A 7 7.24 -4.93 -2.32
C ARG A 7 7.55 -6.39 -2.72
N LEU A 8 7.01 -6.83 -3.86
CA LEU A 8 7.00 -8.24 -4.30
C LEU A 8 7.87 -8.57 -5.54
N ASP A 9 8.53 -7.59 -6.18
CA ASP A 9 9.32 -7.81 -7.39
C ASP A 9 10.76 -8.30 -7.10
N GLU A 10 11.51 -8.67 -8.15
CA GLU A 10 12.80 -9.35 -8.05
C GLU A 10 13.85 -8.50 -7.33
N GLY A 11 14.24 -8.96 -6.14
CA GLY A 11 15.20 -8.30 -5.25
C GLY A 11 14.95 -8.62 -3.77
N LEU A 12 15.56 -7.83 -2.89
CA LEU A 12 15.21 -7.83 -1.47
C LEU A 12 13.81 -7.24 -1.29
N SER A 13 12.89 -8.04 -0.75
CA SER A 13 11.58 -7.55 -0.35
C SER A 13 11.74 -6.45 0.70
N ARG A 14 11.05 -5.33 0.48
CA ARG A 14 11.07 -4.17 1.38
C ARG A 14 9.69 -3.97 1.97
N LEU A 15 9.62 -3.98 3.30
CA LEU A 15 8.43 -3.60 4.04
C LEU A 15 8.44 -2.08 4.27
N ILE A 16 7.33 -1.42 3.93
CA ILE A 16 7.13 0.01 4.10
C ILE A 16 5.97 0.18 5.08
N VAL A 17 6.25 0.70 6.27
CA VAL A 17 5.25 0.93 7.31
C VAL A 17 4.79 2.37 7.24
N PHE A 18 3.47 2.57 7.29
CA PHE A 18 2.88 3.90 7.24
C PHE A 18 2.58 4.42 8.65
N SER A 19 2.88 5.70 8.88
CA SER A 19 2.58 6.41 10.13
C SER A 19 1.50 7.50 9.96
N GLY A 20 1.17 7.87 8.73
CA GLY A 20 0.19 8.92 8.43
C GLY A 20 -1.14 8.38 7.89
N ALA A 21 -2.11 9.28 7.78
CA ALA A 21 -3.43 8.98 7.22
C ALA A 21 -3.43 8.86 5.68
N HIS A 22 -2.31 9.19 5.02
CA HIS A 22 -2.15 9.07 3.58
C HIS A 22 -0.72 8.64 3.24
N ALA A 23 -0.55 7.95 2.12
CA ALA A 23 0.76 7.64 1.55
C ALA A 23 0.72 7.79 0.03
N LEU A 24 1.62 8.61 -0.51
CA LEU A 24 1.77 8.86 -1.93
C LEU A 24 2.71 7.83 -2.57
N LEU A 25 2.29 7.27 -3.69
CA LEU A 25 3.08 6.34 -4.50
C LEU A 25 3.34 6.98 -5.86
N GLY A 26 4.58 6.94 -6.31
CA GLY A 26 4.94 7.52 -7.59
C GLY A 26 6.43 7.44 -7.86
N ARG A 27 6.83 7.88 -9.06
CA ARG A 27 8.23 7.89 -9.47
C ARG A 27 9.03 9.06 -8.88
N ASP A 28 8.34 10.13 -8.51
CA ASP A 28 8.99 11.30 -7.94
C ASP A 28 9.58 10.99 -6.56
N GLY A 29 10.77 11.52 -6.27
CA GLY A 29 11.47 11.30 -5.01
C GLY A 29 10.77 11.90 -3.79
N VAL A 30 9.77 12.75 -4.02
CA VAL A 30 8.91 13.33 -2.97
C VAL A 30 7.81 12.39 -2.48
N CYS A 31 7.59 11.25 -3.14
CA CYS A 31 6.56 10.27 -2.74
C CYS A 31 7.00 9.45 -1.53
N ASP A 32 6.06 9.07 -0.67
CA ASP A 32 6.32 8.18 0.47
C ASP A 32 6.79 6.79 0.01
N VAL A 33 6.28 6.33 -1.13
CA VAL A 33 6.72 5.12 -1.83
C VAL A 33 7.23 5.47 -3.22
N VAL A 34 8.55 5.54 -3.34
CA VAL A 34 9.21 5.80 -4.61
C VAL A 34 9.28 4.52 -5.45
N VAL A 35 8.69 4.56 -6.64
CA VAL A 35 8.72 3.48 -7.62
C VAL A 35 9.51 3.95 -8.84
N SER A 36 10.79 3.55 -8.93
CA SER A 36 11.72 3.95 -9.99
C SER A 36 11.46 3.23 -11.32
N ASP A 37 10.27 3.44 -11.89
CA ASP A 37 9.81 2.85 -13.15
C ASP A 37 9.25 3.95 -14.06
N THR A 38 9.73 4.03 -15.30
CA THR A 38 9.30 5.05 -16.28
C THR A 38 7.83 4.96 -16.65
N SER A 39 7.18 3.80 -16.46
CA SER A 39 5.74 3.62 -16.61
C SER A 39 4.93 4.22 -15.45
N VAL A 40 5.59 4.70 -14.38
CA VAL A 40 4.93 5.29 -13.23
C VAL A 40 4.95 6.82 -13.35
N SER A 41 3.77 7.44 -13.28
CA SER A 41 3.57 8.89 -13.09
C SER A 41 4.36 9.43 -11.88
N ARG A 42 4.70 10.73 -11.91
CA ARG A 42 5.44 11.38 -10.81
C ARG A 42 4.73 11.19 -9.47
N GLN A 43 3.44 11.48 -9.47
CA GLN A 43 2.48 11.13 -8.42
C GLN A 43 1.45 10.22 -9.08
N HIS A 44 1.36 8.96 -8.67
CA HIS A 44 0.62 7.93 -9.40
C HIS A 44 -0.63 7.50 -8.66
N ALA A 45 -0.49 7.22 -7.37
CA ALA A 45 -1.59 6.77 -6.53
C ALA A 45 -1.45 7.33 -5.13
N CYS A 46 -2.56 7.45 -4.41
CA CYS A 46 -2.58 7.75 -2.99
C CYS A 46 -3.30 6.63 -2.25
N ILE A 47 -2.68 6.06 -1.23
CA ILE A 47 -3.39 5.21 -0.27
C ILE A 47 -3.91 6.12 0.84
N GLU A 48 -5.21 6.16 0.98
CA GLU A 48 -5.95 6.80 2.06
C GLU A 48 -6.13 5.81 3.21
N MET A 49 -5.75 6.21 4.42
CA MET A 49 -5.69 5.39 5.62
C MET A 49 -6.22 6.17 6.84
N PRO A 50 -7.47 6.67 6.80
CA PRO A 50 -8.07 7.32 7.97
C PRO A 50 -8.12 6.36 9.17
N ASP A 51 -8.08 6.91 10.39
CA ASP A 51 -8.07 6.11 11.62
C ASP A 51 -9.42 5.40 11.88
N ASP A 52 -10.51 5.98 11.39
CA ASP A 52 -11.90 5.60 11.63
C ASP A 52 -12.59 4.96 10.41
N ALA A 53 -11.86 4.74 9.32
CA ALA A 53 -12.41 4.14 8.11
C ALA A 53 -11.44 3.15 7.44
N PRO A 54 -11.96 2.23 6.60
CA PRO A 54 -11.14 1.30 5.84
C PRO A 54 -10.16 2.03 4.92
N ALA A 55 -8.98 1.43 4.73
CA ALA A 55 -8.02 1.94 3.77
C ALA A 55 -8.58 1.86 2.34
N ALA A 56 -8.15 2.79 1.48
CA ALA A 56 -8.49 2.79 0.07
C ALA A 56 -7.31 3.28 -0.75
N ILE A 57 -7.22 2.85 -2.00
CA ILE A 57 -6.29 3.42 -2.98
C ILE A 57 -7.05 4.27 -3.99
N ARG A 58 -6.49 5.42 -4.34
CA ARG A 58 -6.98 6.33 -5.36
C ARG A 58 -5.95 6.44 -6.48
N ASP A 59 -6.39 6.30 -7.73
CA ASP A 59 -5.58 6.66 -8.88
C ASP A 59 -5.54 8.18 -9.04
N LEU A 60 -4.35 8.76 -9.24
CA LEU A 60 -4.16 10.21 -9.36
C LEU A 60 -4.04 10.63 -10.83
N HIS A 61 -4.97 10.14 -11.66
CA HIS A 61 -4.93 10.32 -13.11
C HIS A 61 -3.62 9.82 -13.71
N SER A 62 -3.19 8.62 -13.30
CA SER A 62 -1.96 8.05 -13.80
C SER A 62 -2.08 7.63 -15.26
N LEU A 63 -0.95 7.59 -15.97
CA LEU A 63 -0.96 7.23 -17.40
C LEU A 63 -1.31 5.74 -17.63
N ASN A 64 -0.88 4.86 -16.72
CA ASN A 64 -1.01 3.41 -16.88
C ASN A 64 -2.01 2.77 -15.91
N GLY A 65 -2.65 3.57 -15.07
CA GLY A 65 -3.63 3.11 -14.10
C GLY A 65 -3.02 2.40 -12.89
N VAL A 66 -3.87 2.27 -11.87
CA VAL A 66 -3.62 1.46 -10.68
C VAL A 66 -4.43 0.18 -10.78
N PHE A 67 -3.84 -0.96 -10.40
CA PHE A 67 -4.58 -2.21 -10.33
C PHE A 67 -4.58 -2.78 -8.92
N VAL A 68 -5.72 -3.32 -8.50
CA VAL A 68 -5.89 -4.10 -7.27
C VAL A 68 -6.36 -5.50 -7.66
N ASN A 69 -5.59 -6.52 -7.29
CA ASN A 69 -5.84 -7.91 -7.67
C ASN A 69 -6.07 -8.08 -9.19
N GLU A 70 -5.19 -7.46 -9.98
CA GLU A 70 -5.22 -7.42 -11.45
C GLU A 70 -6.46 -6.74 -12.07
N ARG A 71 -7.29 -6.06 -11.28
CA ARG A 71 -8.42 -5.25 -11.77
C ARG A 71 -8.06 -3.77 -11.75
N LEU A 72 -8.36 -3.06 -12.83
CA LEU A 72 -8.13 -1.61 -12.94
C LEU A 72 -9.03 -0.88 -11.92
N VAL A 73 -8.46 0.11 -11.23
CA VAL A 73 -9.18 1.03 -10.35
C VAL A 73 -9.76 2.15 -11.21
N ASP A 74 -11.06 2.39 -11.13
CA ASP A 74 -11.71 3.49 -11.89
C ASP A 74 -11.33 4.87 -11.33
N GLU A 75 -11.44 5.06 -10.01
CA GLU A 75 -11.02 6.31 -9.33
C GLU A 75 -10.50 6.00 -7.92
N ARG A 76 -11.27 5.24 -7.15
CA ARG A 76 -10.99 4.86 -5.78
C ARG A 76 -11.48 3.46 -5.48
N GLN A 77 -10.65 2.65 -4.82
CA GLN A 77 -11.00 1.28 -4.44
C GLN A 77 -10.63 1.02 -2.99
N ALA A 78 -11.55 0.45 -2.21
CA ALA A 78 -11.28 -0.02 -0.86
C ALA A 78 -10.25 -1.16 -0.88
N LEU A 79 -9.31 -1.13 0.07
CA LEU A 79 -8.28 -2.16 0.22
C LEU A 79 -8.65 -3.12 1.34
N GLN A 80 -8.32 -4.40 1.13
CA GLN A 80 -8.40 -5.44 2.12
C GLN A 80 -7.02 -6.00 2.44
N HIS A 81 -6.87 -6.53 3.65
CA HIS A 81 -5.67 -7.26 4.05
C HIS A 81 -5.30 -8.33 2.99
N LEU A 82 -4.03 -8.34 2.59
CA LEU A 82 -3.41 -9.18 1.54
C LEU A 82 -3.69 -8.78 0.09
N ASP A 83 -4.44 -7.71 -0.17
CA ASP A 83 -4.63 -7.21 -1.53
C ASP A 83 -3.29 -6.94 -2.22
N VAL A 84 -3.22 -7.29 -3.51
CA VAL A 84 -2.05 -7.04 -4.35
C VAL A 84 -2.30 -5.80 -5.19
N LEU A 85 -1.51 -4.76 -4.94
CA LEU A 85 -1.48 -3.54 -5.71
C LEU A 85 -0.44 -3.66 -6.82
N LYS A 86 -0.76 -3.16 -8.01
CA LYS A 86 0.21 -3.03 -9.10
C LYS A 86 0.24 -1.58 -9.58
N ILE A 87 1.44 -1.02 -9.58
CA ILE A 87 1.77 0.35 -9.97
C ILE A 87 2.91 0.27 -10.99
N GLY A 88 2.63 0.57 -12.26
CA GLY A 88 3.55 0.26 -13.34
C GLY A 88 3.86 -1.24 -13.39
N LYS A 89 5.14 -1.61 -13.36
CA LYS A 89 5.58 -3.02 -13.29
C LYS A 89 5.76 -3.55 -11.86
N THR A 90 5.67 -2.67 -10.86
CA THR A 90 5.93 -3.03 -9.47
C THR A 90 4.66 -3.55 -8.80
N ARG A 91 4.79 -4.63 -8.03
CA ARG A 91 3.70 -5.21 -7.24
C ARG A 91 3.97 -5.02 -5.74
N PHE A 92 2.92 -4.71 -5.00
CA PHE A 92 2.94 -4.58 -3.56
C PHE A 92 1.84 -5.44 -2.95
N ARG A 93 2.10 -6.04 -1.79
CA ARG A 93 1.06 -6.63 -0.95
C ARG A 93 0.70 -5.67 0.17
N PHE A 94 -0.58 -5.37 0.31
CA PHE A 94 -1.10 -4.56 1.39
C PHE A 94 -1.34 -5.40 2.64
N PHE A 95 -0.89 -4.90 3.78
CA PHE A 95 -1.15 -5.49 5.09
C PHE A 95 -1.83 -4.45 5.97
N GLU A 96 -3.02 -4.78 6.42
CA GLU A 96 -3.66 -4.15 7.58
C GLU A 96 -3.72 -5.19 8.69
N VAL A 97 -3.09 -4.89 9.82
CA VAL A 97 -3.08 -5.77 11.00
C VAL A 97 -3.49 -4.94 12.21
N GLU A 98 -4.37 -5.49 13.04
CA GLU A 98 -4.55 -4.97 14.38
C GLU A 98 -3.22 -5.10 15.13
N SER A 99 -2.84 -4.04 15.84
CA SER A 99 -1.71 -4.15 16.75
C SER A 99 -2.10 -5.21 17.78
N TYR A 100 -1.39 -6.35 17.82
CA TYR A 100 -1.52 -7.30 18.93
C TYR A 100 -1.44 -6.49 20.23
N ARG A 101 -2.46 -6.61 21.09
CA ARG A 101 -2.35 -6.06 22.43
C ARG A 101 -1.30 -6.90 23.15
N ASP A 102 -0.39 -6.26 23.88
CA ASP A 102 0.62 -6.96 24.69
C ASP A 102 0.01 -8.04 25.62
N SER A 103 -1.29 -7.95 25.93
CA SER A 103 -2.05 -8.94 26.70
C SER A 103 -2.17 -10.31 26.04
N ASP A 104 -2.10 -10.41 24.71
CA ASP A 104 -2.30 -11.68 23.99
C ASP A 104 -1.03 -12.57 24.02
N LEU A 105 0.12 -12.00 24.40
CA LEU A 105 1.38 -12.74 24.58
C LEU A 105 1.54 -13.32 26.00
N MET A 106 0.65 -13.01 26.94
CA MET A 106 0.70 -13.51 28.32
C MET A 106 0.03 -14.89 28.52
N ILE A 107 -0.56 -15.49 27.48
CA ILE A 107 -1.27 -16.77 27.56
C ILE A 107 -0.57 -17.86 26.73
N SER A 108 0.74 -18.04 26.94
CA SER A 108 1.50 -19.17 26.37
C SER A 108 2.63 -19.61 27.30
N SER A 109 2.43 -19.49 28.60
CA SER A 109 3.32 -20.05 29.62
C SER A 109 2.48 -20.86 30.60
N SER A 110 1.97 -21.99 30.12
CA SER A 110 1.44 -23.08 30.95
C SER A 110 2.10 -24.38 30.53
#